data_AF-A0A3B8NFJ1-F1
#
_entry.id   AF-A0A3B8NFJ1-F1
#
_cell.length_a   1.000
_cell.length_b   1.000
_cell.length_c   1.000
_cell.angle_alpha   90.00
_cell.angle_beta   90.00
_cell.angle_gamma   90.00
#
_symmetry.space_group_name_H-M   'P 1'
#
loop_
_entity.id
_entity.type
_entity.pdbx_description
1 polymer ?
#
loop_
_entity_poly.entity_id
_entity_poly.type
_entity_poly.pdbx_seq_one_letter_code
_entity_poly.pdbx_strand_id
1 'polypeptide(L)'
;MDNEELVRRIVEEKGSEAIPQLLELIDSEDDEVATICLEAVLRIGETGRDSLLGEISRRVRVGKRNDLTALYILDKLAEVGEQRAVEQALTMLSLYDDERALLVIYESLARLGHCDKVIAVLEAMIDEPMDDEMRQQVISTLAFCGTKKAVELLVNIYDDPVMSRSTKAFVLEAFVSILSSFPHLVTYLERETASGKEIIERVNRWLDEKR
;
A
#
# COMPACT_ATOMS: atom_id res chain seq x y z
N MET A 1 -11.72 -9.01 23.73
CA MET A 1 -10.28 -9.35 23.72
C MET A 1 -9.71 -8.53 22.60
N ASP A 2 -8.63 -7.79 22.85
CA ASP A 2 -8.00 -6.93 21.85
C ASP A 2 -7.32 -7.81 20.78
N ASN A 3 -7.41 -7.43 19.50
CA ASN A 3 -6.82 -8.20 18.40
C ASN A 3 -5.30 -8.26 18.54
N GLU A 4 -4.69 -7.16 18.98
CA GLU A 4 -3.25 -7.09 19.25
C GLU A 4 -2.83 -8.05 20.38
N GLU A 5 -3.64 -8.15 21.44
CA GLU A 5 -3.42 -9.09 22.54
C GLU A 5 -3.53 -10.54 22.05
N LEU A 6 -4.52 -10.84 21.19
CA LEU A 6 -4.70 -12.17 20.62
C LEU A 6 -3.50 -12.55 19.73
N VAL A 7 -3.09 -11.67 18.82
CA VAL A 7 -1.92 -11.86 17.96
C VAL A 7 -0.67 -12.11 18.79
N ARG A 8 -0.41 -11.26 19.80
CA ARG A 8 0.74 -11.43 20.69
C ARG A 8 0.75 -12.80 21.36
N ARG A 9 -0.39 -13.24 21.90
CA ARG A 9 -0.50 -14.56 22.56
C ARG A 9 -0.27 -15.72 21.60
N ILE A 10 -0.77 -15.64 20.37
CA ILE A 10 -0.50 -16.68 19.34
C ILE A 10 1.01 -16.77 19.10
N VAL A 11 1.68 -15.64 18.91
CA VAL A 11 3.11 -15.57 18.62
C VAL A 11 3.94 -16.10 19.81
N GLU A 12 3.62 -15.69 21.04
CA GLU A 12 4.37 -16.06 22.25
C GLU A 12 4.12 -17.50 22.70
N GLU A 13 2.87 -17.98 22.65
CA GLU A 13 2.51 -19.30 23.17
C GLU A 13 2.70 -20.43 22.14
N LYS A 14 2.56 -20.14 20.84
CA LYS A 14 2.59 -21.16 19.76
C LYS A 14 3.70 -20.94 18.75
N GLY A 15 4.08 -19.69 18.46
CA GLY A 15 5.09 -19.36 17.47
C GLY A 15 4.82 -20.05 16.12
N SER A 16 5.87 -20.63 15.51
CA SER A 16 5.78 -21.29 14.20
C SER A 16 4.85 -22.49 14.14
N GLU A 17 4.53 -23.14 15.28
CA GLU A 17 3.60 -24.28 15.30
C GLU A 17 2.17 -23.87 14.94
N ALA A 18 1.82 -22.60 15.09
CA ALA A 18 0.50 -22.07 14.71
C ALA A 18 0.33 -21.90 13.20
N ILE A 19 1.41 -21.77 12.43
CA ILE A 19 1.36 -21.36 11.02
C ILE A 19 0.38 -22.20 10.18
N PRO A 20 0.40 -23.55 10.20
CA PRO A 20 -0.50 -24.34 9.37
C PRO A 20 -1.99 -24.02 9.64
N GLN A 21 -2.35 -23.91 10.92
CA GLN A 21 -3.72 -23.59 11.32
C GLN A 21 -4.09 -22.15 10.97
N LEU A 22 -3.16 -21.19 11.13
CA LEU A 22 -3.39 -19.81 10.72
C LEU A 22 -3.63 -19.72 9.21
N LEU A 23 -2.82 -20.42 8.39
CA LEU A 23 -2.99 -20.43 6.94
C LEU A 23 -4.34 -21.00 6.49
N GLU A 24 -4.84 -22.03 7.18
CA GLU A 24 -6.19 -22.57 6.94
C GLU A 24 -7.29 -21.56 7.26
N LEU A 25 -7.10 -20.74 8.31
CA LEU A 25 -8.08 -19.75 8.75
C LEU A 25 -8.10 -18.47 7.91
N ILE A 26 -7.06 -18.19 7.12
CA ILE A 26 -7.07 -17.02 6.21
C ILE A 26 -8.14 -17.18 5.11
N ASP A 27 -8.52 -18.41 4.75
CA ASP A 27 -9.63 -18.67 3.81
C ASP A 27 -11.03 -18.57 4.47
N SER A 28 -11.13 -18.07 5.71
CA SER A 28 -12.43 -17.89 6.36
C SER A 28 -13.28 -16.78 5.70
N GLU A 29 -14.60 -16.84 5.86
CA GLU A 29 -15.52 -15.79 5.39
C GLU A 29 -15.46 -14.50 6.23
N ASP A 30 -14.61 -14.45 7.25
CA ASP A 30 -14.46 -13.32 8.18
C ASP A 30 -13.14 -12.58 7.92
N ASP A 31 -13.24 -11.37 7.37
CA ASP A 31 -12.10 -10.52 7.01
C ASP A 31 -11.24 -10.15 8.23
N GLU A 32 -11.84 -10.03 9.41
CA GLU A 32 -11.13 -9.71 10.66
C GLU A 32 -10.28 -10.91 11.09
N VAL A 33 -10.84 -12.13 11.01
CA VAL A 33 -10.09 -13.37 11.29
C VAL A 33 -8.93 -13.54 10.32
N ALA A 34 -9.14 -13.31 9.02
CA ALA A 34 -8.08 -13.40 8.01
C ALA A 34 -6.95 -12.42 8.31
N THR A 35 -7.29 -11.18 8.68
CA THR A 35 -6.32 -10.13 9.04
C THR A 35 -5.49 -10.51 10.26
N ILE A 36 -6.13 -10.98 11.35
CA ILE A 36 -5.45 -11.44 12.57
C ILE A 36 -4.50 -12.60 12.25
N CYS A 37 -4.93 -13.54 11.41
CA CYS A 37 -4.10 -14.68 11.04
C CYS A 37 -2.86 -14.25 10.24
N LEU A 38 -3.03 -13.37 9.25
CA LEU A 38 -1.91 -12.82 8.47
C LEU A 38 -0.91 -12.06 9.34
N GLU A 39 -1.41 -11.23 10.26
CA GLU A 39 -0.57 -10.45 11.16
C GLU A 39 0.20 -11.34 12.14
N ALA A 40 -0.46 -12.36 12.71
CA ALA A 40 0.20 -13.35 13.55
C ALA A 40 1.28 -14.12 12.78
N VAL A 41 1.00 -14.53 11.54
CA VAL A 41 2.00 -15.20 10.71
C VAL A 41 3.20 -14.28 10.46
N LEU A 42 3.00 -13.02 10.09
CA LEU A 42 4.10 -12.07 9.87
C LEU A 42 4.94 -11.83 11.14
N ARG A 43 4.30 -11.72 12.31
CA ARG A 43 4.99 -11.48 13.59
C ARG A 43 5.79 -12.67 14.11
N ILE A 44 5.54 -13.89 13.61
CA ILE A 44 6.42 -15.05 13.86
C ILE A 44 7.81 -14.83 13.22
N GLY A 45 7.94 -13.94 12.23
CA GLY A 45 9.21 -13.54 11.63
C GLY A 45 9.48 -14.23 10.30
N GLU A 46 10.74 -14.61 10.04
CA GLU A 46 11.18 -15.12 8.74
C GLU A 46 10.42 -16.38 8.30
N THR A 47 10.22 -17.33 9.21
CA THR A 47 9.43 -18.54 8.94
C THR A 47 7.99 -18.21 8.52
N GLY A 48 7.41 -17.18 9.14
CA GLY A 48 6.09 -16.69 8.77
C GLY A 48 6.06 -16.07 7.38
N ARG A 49 7.03 -15.21 7.06
CA ARG A 49 7.20 -14.63 5.72
C ARG A 49 7.40 -15.70 4.66
N ASP A 50 8.26 -16.69 4.90
CA ASP A 50 8.49 -17.82 3.99
C ASP A 50 7.20 -18.62 3.73
N SER A 51 6.38 -18.81 4.77
CA SER A 51 5.11 -19.51 4.67
C SER A 51 4.09 -18.74 3.82
N LEU A 52 3.99 -17.42 4.02
CA LEU A 52 3.14 -16.56 3.19
C LEU A 52 3.62 -16.48 1.74
N LEU A 53 4.93 -16.42 1.50
CA LEU A 53 5.53 -16.48 0.16
C LEU A 53 5.22 -17.80 -0.55
N GLY A 54 5.30 -18.92 0.18
CA GLY A 54 4.90 -20.23 -0.33
C GLY A 54 3.41 -20.26 -0.69
N GLU A 55 2.57 -19.69 0.16
CA GLU A 55 1.12 -19.69 -0.02
C GLU A 55 0.66 -18.81 -1.19
N ILE A 56 1.16 -17.57 -1.31
CA ILE A 56 0.85 -16.71 -2.46
C ILE A 56 1.37 -17.33 -3.76
N SER A 57 2.55 -17.96 -3.75
CA SER A 57 3.08 -18.68 -4.92
C SER A 57 2.19 -19.85 -5.34
N ARG A 58 1.64 -20.59 -4.37
CA ARG A 58 0.69 -21.68 -4.63
C ARG A 58 -0.59 -21.13 -5.26
N ARG A 59 -1.17 -20.05 -4.71
CA ARG A 59 -2.41 -19.43 -5.20
C ARG A 59 -2.27 -18.85 -6.60
N VAL A 60 -1.20 -18.10 -6.86
CA VAL A 60 -0.90 -17.56 -8.18
C VAL A 60 -0.77 -18.67 -9.21
N ARG A 61 -0.13 -19.80 -8.86
CA ARG A 61 -0.01 -20.97 -9.75
C ARG A 61 -1.36 -21.64 -10.04
N VAL A 62 -2.25 -21.71 -9.06
CA VAL A 62 -3.62 -22.19 -9.26
C VAL A 62 -4.38 -21.28 -10.23
N GLY A 63 -4.09 -19.98 -10.22
CA GLY A 63 -4.60 -19.04 -11.21
C GLY A 63 -6.09 -18.71 -11.02
N LYS A 64 -6.60 -18.79 -9.79
CA LYS A 64 -7.96 -18.36 -9.46
C LYS A 64 -8.07 -16.86 -9.74
N ARG A 65 -9.06 -16.48 -10.56
CA ARG A 65 -9.37 -15.07 -10.85
C ARG A 65 -9.88 -14.38 -9.59
N ASN A 66 -9.44 -13.15 -9.36
CA ASN A 66 -9.85 -12.30 -8.24
C ASN A 66 -9.77 -13.00 -6.86
N ASP A 67 -8.65 -13.67 -6.56
CA ASP A 67 -8.49 -14.39 -5.30
C ASP A 67 -8.22 -13.42 -4.12
N LEU A 68 -9.25 -13.04 -3.37
CA LEU A 68 -9.14 -12.06 -2.28
C LEU A 68 -8.05 -12.41 -1.26
N THR A 69 -7.90 -13.68 -0.90
CA THR A 69 -6.85 -14.11 0.02
C THR A 69 -5.44 -13.87 -0.51
N ALA A 70 -5.21 -14.10 -1.81
CA ALA A 70 -3.90 -13.80 -2.41
C ALA A 70 -3.61 -12.29 -2.39
N LEU A 71 -4.66 -11.47 -2.53
CA LEU A 71 -4.57 -10.01 -2.43
C LEU A 71 -4.17 -9.57 -1.02
N TYR A 72 -4.82 -10.12 0.02
CA TYR A 72 -4.48 -9.82 1.41
C TYR A 72 -3.07 -10.28 1.79
N ILE A 73 -2.65 -11.45 1.31
CA ILE A 73 -1.27 -11.90 1.52
C ILE A 73 -0.28 -10.93 0.86
N LEU A 74 -0.55 -10.52 -0.38
CA LEU A 74 0.33 -9.59 -1.09
C LEU A 74 0.44 -8.24 -0.36
N ASP A 75 -0.69 -7.65 0.04
CA ASP A 75 -0.73 -6.38 0.75
C ASP A 75 0.10 -6.43 2.04
N LYS A 76 -0.07 -7.50 2.84
CA LYS A 76 0.66 -7.70 4.08
C LYS A 76 2.16 -7.93 3.86
N LEU A 77 2.54 -8.66 2.82
CA LEU A 77 3.95 -8.83 2.44
C LEU A 77 4.57 -7.49 1.98
N ALA A 78 3.81 -6.67 1.24
CA ALA A 78 4.27 -5.35 0.82
C ALA A 78 4.40 -4.37 1.99
N GLU A 79 3.50 -4.42 2.97
CA GLU A 79 3.56 -3.62 4.21
C GLU A 79 4.87 -3.84 4.98
N VAL A 80 5.37 -5.08 5.02
CA VAL A 80 6.65 -5.41 5.67
C VAL A 80 7.86 -5.32 4.72
N GLY A 81 7.67 -4.87 3.48
CA GLY A 81 8.73 -4.69 2.50
C GLY A 81 9.34 -5.99 1.94
N GLU A 82 8.56 -7.08 1.89
CA GLU A 82 9.04 -8.37 1.40
C GLU A 82 9.23 -8.39 -0.13
N GLN A 83 10.45 -8.10 -0.57
CA GLN A 83 10.84 -8.01 -1.98
C GLN A 83 10.66 -9.33 -2.76
N ARG A 84 10.65 -10.49 -2.09
CA ARG A 84 10.43 -11.78 -2.77
C ARG A 84 9.02 -11.94 -3.34
N ALA A 85 8.06 -11.07 -2.97
CA ALA A 85 6.67 -11.12 -3.44
C ALA A 85 6.43 -10.41 -4.79
N VAL A 86 7.42 -9.72 -5.35
CA VAL A 86 7.27 -8.89 -6.56
C VAL A 86 6.83 -9.70 -7.78
N GLU A 87 7.38 -10.90 -7.98
CA GLU A 87 7.03 -11.75 -9.11
C GLU A 87 5.56 -12.18 -9.07
N GLN A 88 5.07 -12.51 -7.88
CA GLN A 88 3.67 -12.87 -7.64
C GLN A 88 2.77 -11.66 -7.85
N ALA A 89 3.15 -10.47 -7.36
CA ALA A 89 2.42 -9.23 -7.61
C ALA A 89 2.25 -8.93 -9.10
N LEU A 90 3.34 -9.03 -9.87
CA LEU A 90 3.31 -8.83 -11.33
C LEU A 90 2.43 -9.87 -12.04
N THR A 91 2.48 -11.12 -11.60
CA THR A 91 1.62 -12.18 -12.17
C THR A 91 0.15 -11.93 -11.85
N MET A 92 -0.15 -11.47 -10.62
CA MET A 92 -1.50 -11.15 -10.18
C MET A 92 -2.14 -10.05 -11.03
N LEU A 93 -1.40 -9.10 -11.61
CA LEU A 93 -1.99 -8.12 -12.54
C LEU A 93 -2.78 -8.77 -13.70
N SER A 94 -2.44 -9.99 -14.10
CA SER A 94 -3.15 -10.76 -15.13
C SER A 94 -4.30 -11.63 -14.59
N LEU A 95 -4.44 -11.75 -13.28
CA LEU A 95 -5.43 -12.58 -12.58
C LEU A 95 -6.60 -11.77 -12.02
N TYR A 96 -6.53 -10.43 -12.06
CA TYR A 96 -7.58 -9.55 -11.57
C TYR A 96 -8.15 -8.70 -12.71
N ASP A 97 -9.42 -8.33 -12.58
CA ASP A 97 -10.12 -7.38 -13.46
C ASP A 97 -10.89 -6.31 -12.68
N ASP A 98 -11.07 -6.48 -11.38
CA ASP A 98 -11.64 -5.46 -10.50
C ASP A 98 -10.63 -4.32 -10.26
N GLU A 99 -11.05 -3.08 -10.51
CA GLU A 99 -10.19 -1.90 -10.41
C GLU A 99 -9.68 -1.66 -8.99
N ARG A 100 -10.51 -1.90 -7.96
CA ARG A 100 -10.11 -1.72 -6.56
C ARG A 100 -9.08 -2.76 -6.15
N ALA A 101 -9.25 -4.01 -6.57
CA ALA A 101 -8.27 -5.06 -6.35
C ALA A 101 -6.96 -4.78 -7.10
N LEU A 102 -7.03 -4.30 -8.35
CA LEU A 102 -5.85 -3.89 -9.10
C LEU A 102 -5.10 -2.74 -8.41
N LEU A 103 -5.81 -1.77 -7.84
CA LEU A 103 -5.21 -0.67 -7.11
C LEU A 103 -4.41 -1.13 -5.88
N VAL A 104 -4.89 -2.15 -5.16
CA VAL A 104 -4.13 -2.79 -4.07
C VAL A 104 -2.84 -3.45 -4.59
N ILE A 105 -2.87 -4.08 -5.77
CA ILE A 105 -1.66 -4.66 -6.38
C ILE A 105 -0.69 -3.54 -6.81
N TYR A 106 -1.19 -2.42 -7.34
CA TYR A 106 -0.36 -1.27 -7.69
C TYR A 106 0.28 -0.63 -6.46
N GLU A 107 -0.48 -0.48 -5.37
CA GLU A 107 0.03 -0.01 -4.08
C GLU A 107 1.12 -0.93 -3.55
N SER A 108 0.90 -2.24 -3.59
CA SER A 108 1.88 -3.25 -3.17
C SER A 108 3.18 -3.14 -3.97
N LEU A 109 3.09 -3.02 -5.29
CA LEU A 109 4.26 -2.80 -6.16
C LEU A 109 4.97 -1.47 -5.84
N ALA A 110 4.23 -0.39 -5.59
CA ALA A 110 4.81 0.91 -5.24
C ALA A 110 5.57 0.84 -3.90
N ARG A 111 4.98 0.23 -2.86
CA ARG A 111 5.62 0.00 -1.56
C ARG A 111 6.89 -0.83 -1.67
N LEU A 112 6.89 -1.81 -2.59
CA LEU A 112 8.06 -2.64 -2.88
C LEU A 112 9.09 -1.95 -3.78
N GLY A 113 8.88 -0.69 -4.18
CA GLY A 113 9.84 0.10 -4.95
C GLY A 113 9.73 -0.03 -6.47
N HIS A 114 8.67 -0.66 -6.99
CA HIS A 114 8.42 -0.88 -8.42
C HIS A 114 7.50 0.17 -9.04
N CYS A 115 7.70 1.45 -8.67
CA CYS A 115 6.91 2.57 -9.19
C CYS A 115 7.02 2.76 -10.70
N ASP A 116 8.13 2.33 -11.32
CA ASP A 116 8.30 2.32 -12.77
C ASP A 116 7.24 1.46 -13.49
N LYS A 117 6.65 0.48 -12.80
CA LYS A 117 5.61 -0.41 -13.33
C LYS A 117 4.21 0.14 -13.23
N VAL A 118 3.95 1.06 -12.29
CA VAL A 118 2.59 1.48 -11.95
C VAL A 118 2.31 2.95 -12.24
N ILE A 119 3.33 3.81 -12.31
CA ILE A 119 3.14 5.26 -12.37
C ILE A 119 2.30 5.72 -13.57
N ALA A 120 2.46 5.08 -14.74
CA ALA A 120 1.69 5.42 -15.93
C ALA A 120 0.21 5.03 -15.80
N VAL A 121 -0.08 3.94 -15.08
CA VAL A 121 -1.46 3.51 -14.83
C VAL A 121 -2.11 4.45 -13.81
N LEU A 122 -1.39 4.83 -12.75
CA LEU A 122 -1.89 5.78 -11.76
C LEU A 122 -2.19 7.15 -12.38
N GLU A 123 -1.35 7.62 -13.30
CA GLU A 123 -1.61 8.83 -14.09
C GLU A 123 -2.93 8.71 -14.86
N ALA A 124 -3.12 7.61 -15.61
CA ALA A 124 -4.36 7.38 -16.35
C ALA A 124 -5.59 7.31 -15.44
N MET A 125 -5.48 6.67 -14.27
CA MET A 125 -6.58 6.60 -13.31
C MET A 125 -7.02 8.00 -12.84
N ILE A 126 -6.08 8.91 -12.54
CA ILE A 126 -6.41 10.28 -12.06
C ILE A 126 -7.27 11.05 -13.05
N ASP A 127 -7.04 10.83 -14.35
CA ASP A 127 -7.79 11.47 -15.44
C ASP A 127 -9.22 10.90 -15.60
N GLU A 128 -9.53 9.77 -14.96
CA GLU A 128 -10.82 9.11 -15.00
C GLU A 128 -11.72 9.48 -13.78
N PRO A 129 -13.05 9.49 -13.97
CA PRO A 129 -13.97 9.66 -12.85
C PRO A 129 -13.84 8.50 -11.86
N MET A 130 -13.53 8.81 -10.60
CA MET A 130 -13.47 7.85 -9.51
C MET A 130 -14.07 8.45 -8.24
N ASP A 131 -14.53 7.58 -7.34
CA ASP A 131 -14.99 7.97 -6.02
C ASP A 131 -13.84 8.46 -5.11
N ASP A 132 -14.20 9.04 -3.96
CA ASP A 132 -13.23 9.62 -3.04
C ASP A 132 -12.32 8.57 -2.40
N GLU A 133 -12.79 7.32 -2.24
CA GLU A 133 -12.03 6.23 -1.63
C GLU A 133 -10.91 5.76 -2.56
N MET A 134 -11.24 5.48 -3.83
CA MET A 134 -10.26 5.15 -4.86
C MET A 134 -9.26 6.29 -5.06
N ARG A 135 -9.72 7.55 -5.04
CA ARG A 135 -8.85 8.72 -5.17
C ARG A 135 -7.85 8.81 -4.03
N GLN A 136 -8.30 8.59 -2.80
CA GLN A 136 -7.41 8.57 -1.63
C GLN A 136 -6.37 7.47 -1.77
N GLN A 137 -6.77 6.27 -2.23
CA GLN A 137 -5.82 5.18 -2.40
C GLN A 137 -4.82 5.42 -3.55
N VAL A 138 -5.23 6.07 -4.65
CA VAL A 138 -4.29 6.52 -5.70
C VAL A 138 -3.29 7.54 -5.13
N ILE A 139 -3.75 8.52 -4.35
CA ILE A 139 -2.89 9.51 -3.69
C ILE A 139 -1.88 8.83 -2.74
N SER A 140 -2.35 7.89 -1.92
CA SER A 140 -1.50 7.09 -1.03
C SER A 140 -0.48 6.25 -1.82
N THR A 141 -0.90 5.65 -2.93
CA THR A 141 -0.01 4.87 -3.81
C THR A 141 1.10 5.75 -4.40
N LEU A 142 0.75 6.95 -4.87
CA LEU A 142 1.74 7.93 -5.35
C LEU A 142 2.72 8.35 -4.25
N ALA A 143 2.28 8.38 -2.98
CA ALA A 143 3.15 8.73 -1.85
C ALA A 143 4.29 7.72 -1.64
N PHE A 144 4.08 6.45 -1.98
CA PHE A 144 5.13 5.44 -1.98
C PHE A 144 6.08 5.58 -3.17
N CYS A 145 5.71 6.37 -4.18
CA CYS A 145 6.54 6.60 -5.35
C CYS A 145 7.51 7.78 -5.15
N GLY A 146 8.78 7.43 -4.90
CA GLY A 146 9.90 8.35 -4.84
C GLY A 146 10.35 8.91 -6.20
N THR A 147 9.40 9.28 -7.07
CA THR A 147 9.70 9.79 -8.42
C THR A 147 9.22 11.23 -8.59
N LYS A 148 9.90 11.99 -9.46
CA LYS A 148 9.46 13.34 -9.85
C LYS A 148 8.05 13.33 -10.43
N LYS A 149 7.72 12.32 -11.23
CA LYS A 149 6.40 12.19 -11.83
C LYS A 149 5.30 12.03 -10.78
N ALA A 150 5.52 11.26 -9.72
CA ALA A 150 4.57 11.16 -8.62
C ALA A 150 4.35 12.51 -7.92
N VAL A 151 5.43 13.28 -7.72
CA VAL A 151 5.34 14.65 -7.19
C VAL A 151 4.53 15.56 -8.11
N GLU A 152 4.78 15.53 -9.42
CA GLU A 152 4.02 16.30 -10.41
C GLU A 152 2.53 15.96 -10.36
N LEU A 153 2.17 14.68 -10.32
CA LEU A 153 0.77 14.23 -10.25
C LEU A 153 0.09 14.71 -8.97
N LEU A 154 0.76 14.61 -7.81
CA LEU A 154 0.22 15.09 -6.54
C LEU A 154 0.06 16.62 -6.53
N VAL A 155 1.01 17.37 -7.10
CA VAL A 155 0.88 18.83 -7.25
C VAL A 155 -0.31 19.16 -8.14
N ASN A 156 -0.51 18.46 -9.26
CA ASN A 156 -1.65 18.68 -10.13
C ASN A 156 -2.99 18.45 -9.40
N ILE A 157 -3.10 17.39 -8.60
CA ILE A 157 -4.30 17.13 -7.77
C ILE A 157 -4.49 18.26 -6.74
N TYR A 158 -3.42 18.75 -6.13
CA TYR A 158 -3.49 19.84 -5.16
C TYR A 158 -3.95 21.16 -5.80
N ASP A 159 -3.46 21.45 -6.99
CA ASP A 159 -3.73 22.68 -7.73
C ASP A 159 -5.10 22.68 -8.40
N ASP A 160 -5.69 21.51 -8.67
CA ASP A 160 -7.00 21.40 -9.29
C ASP A 160 -8.07 22.11 -8.44
N PRO A 161 -8.75 23.14 -8.99
CA PRO A 161 -9.78 23.89 -8.27
C PRO A 161 -11.06 23.08 -8.01
N VAL A 162 -11.29 21.99 -8.75
CA VAL A 162 -12.44 21.10 -8.59
C VAL A 162 -12.24 20.16 -7.39
N MET A 163 -11.00 19.84 -7.05
CA MET A 163 -10.69 18.92 -5.97
C MET A 163 -11.17 19.43 -4.60
N SER A 164 -11.79 18.52 -3.85
CA SER A 164 -12.34 18.82 -2.53
C SER A 164 -11.25 19.21 -1.52
N ARG A 165 -11.61 19.92 -0.46
CA ARG A 165 -10.69 20.21 0.64
C ARG A 165 -10.16 18.94 1.32
N SER A 166 -11.00 17.89 1.38
CA SER A 166 -10.61 16.59 1.91
C SER A 166 -9.50 15.97 1.06
N THR A 167 -9.69 15.91 -0.26
CA THR A 167 -8.69 15.42 -1.21
C THR A 167 -7.38 16.19 -1.11
N LYS A 168 -7.43 17.53 -1.03
CA LYS A 168 -6.22 18.35 -0.86
C LYS A 168 -5.52 18.09 0.47
N ALA A 169 -6.26 17.78 1.54
CA ALA A 169 -5.67 17.36 2.80
C ALA A 169 -4.91 16.04 2.64
N PHE A 170 -5.51 15.02 2.02
CA PHE A 170 -4.84 13.75 1.70
C PHE A 170 -3.57 13.92 0.89
N VAL A 171 -3.55 14.85 -0.08
CA VAL A 171 -2.33 15.16 -0.83
C VAL A 171 -1.24 15.73 0.09
N LEU A 172 -1.58 16.59 1.06
CA LEU A 172 -0.61 17.06 2.05
C LEU A 172 -0.10 15.92 2.95
N GLU A 173 -0.96 14.93 3.27
CA GLU A 173 -0.54 13.71 3.99
C GLU A 173 0.44 12.87 3.18
N ALA A 174 0.17 12.70 1.88
CA ALA A 174 1.09 12.07 0.96
C ALA A 174 2.43 12.80 0.90
N PHE A 175 2.43 14.14 0.91
CA PHE A 175 3.68 14.92 0.94
C PHE A 175 4.45 14.78 2.26
N VAL A 176 3.79 14.61 3.42
CA VAL A 176 4.51 14.27 4.67
C VAL A 176 5.30 12.98 4.48
N SER A 177 4.68 11.97 3.88
CA SER A 177 5.32 10.68 3.61
C SER A 177 6.47 10.82 2.61
N ILE A 178 6.25 11.54 1.50
CA ILE A 178 7.28 11.76 0.46
C ILE A 178 8.48 12.53 1.01
N LEU A 179 8.26 13.63 1.73
CA LEU A 179 9.36 14.48 2.20
C LEU A 179 10.21 13.77 3.26
N SER A 180 9.59 12.83 3.99
CA SER A 180 10.28 11.98 4.97
C SER A 180 11.04 10.83 4.31
N SER A 181 10.41 10.13 3.37
CA SER A 181 10.97 8.93 2.72
C SER A 181 11.93 9.25 1.56
N PHE A 182 11.73 10.38 0.88
CA PHE A 182 12.48 10.79 -0.31
C PHE A 182 13.00 12.24 -0.20
N PRO A 183 13.95 12.54 0.72
CA PRO A 183 14.41 13.91 0.96
C PRO A 183 14.98 14.62 -0.28
N HIS A 184 15.49 13.85 -1.25
CA HIS A 184 16.00 14.38 -2.51
C HIS A 184 14.93 15.04 -3.39
N LEU A 185 13.64 14.76 -3.15
CA LEU A 185 12.52 15.37 -3.87
C LEU A 185 12.11 16.73 -3.31
N VAL A 186 12.56 17.10 -2.10
CA VAL A 186 12.24 18.40 -1.47
C VAL A 186 12.66 19.55 -2.38
N THR A 187 13.91 19.53 -2.87
CA THR A 187 14.43 20.59 -3.74
C THR A 187 13.70 20.64 -5.07
N TYR A 188 13.31 19.50 -5.61
CA TYR A 188 12.52 19.44 -6.85
C TYR A 188 11.13 20.04 -6.64
N LEU A 189 10.42 19.63 -5.58
CA LEU A 189 9.12 20.19 -5.21
C LEU A 189 9.23 21.72 -5.06
N GLU A 190 10.17 22.22 -4.27
CA GLU A 190 10.30 23.65 -3.97
C GLU A 190 10.59 24.52 -5.22
N ARG A 191 11.40 24.01 -6.17
CA ARG A 191 11.96 24.82 -7.26
C ARG A 191 11.30 24.60 -8.61
N GLU A 192 10.79 23.40 -8.85
CA GLU A 192 10.36 22.96 -10.17
C GLU A 192 8.83 22.80 -10.28
N THR A 193 8.08 23.05 -9.20
CA THR A 193 6.62 22.96 -9.19
C THR A 193 5.97 24.28 -8.77
N ALA A 194 4.78 24.59 -9.31
CA ALA A 194 4.13 25.89 -9.11
C ALA A 194 3.77 26.15 -7.63
N SER A 195 3.17 25.15 -6.97
CA SER A 195 2.69 25.26 -5.59
C SER A 195 3.64 24.63 -4.55
N GLY A 196 4.84 24.21 -4.97
CA GLY A 196 5.73 23.43 -4.10
C GLY A 196 6.13 24.14 -2.81
N LYS A 197 6.42 25.44 -2.86
CA LYS A 197 6.72 26.24 -1.66
C LYS A 197 5.54 26.28 -0.69
N GLU A 198 4.34 26.54 -1.20
CA GLU A 198 3.13 26.56 -0.38
C GLU A 198 2.85 25.20 0.26
N ILE A 199 3.01 24.11 -0.51
CA ILE A 199 2.85 22.74 -0.03
C ILE A 199 3.83 22.47 1.11
N ILE A 200 5.12 22.79 0.95
CA ILE A 200 6.14 22.62 1.99
C ILE A 200 5.78 23.43 3.25
N GLU A 201 5.37 24.69 3.10
CA GLU A 201 4.95 25.53 4.23
C GLU A 201 3.73 24.96 4.97
N ARG A 202 2.76 24.39 4.25
CA ARG A 202 1.58 23.74 4.84
C ARG A 202 1.96 22.45 5.57
N VAL A 203 2.78 21.61 4.96
CA VAL A 203 3.26 20.38 5.58
C VAL A 203 4.03 20.67 6.87
N ASN A 204 4.94 21.64 6.86
CA ASN A 204 5.72 22.00 8.06
C ASN A 204 4.81 22.48 9.20
N ARG A 205 3.84 23.36 8.92
CA ARG A 205 2.87 23.81 9.93
C ARG A 205 2.10 22.65 10.54
N TRP A 206 1.65 21.71 9.71
CA TRP A 206 0.90 20.56 10.19
C TRP A 206 1.74 19.62 11.07
N LEU A 207 3.03 19.47 10.78
CA LEU A 207 3.96 18.70 11.60
C LEU A 207 4.25 19.39 12.95
N ASP A 208 4.32 20.72 12.98
CA ASP A 208 4.52 21.48 14.21
C ASP A 208 3.29 21.47 15.12
N GLU A 209 2.07 21.44 14.58
CA GLU A 209 0.82 21.34 15.36
C GLU A 209 0.62 19.97 16.03
N LYS A 210 1.28 18.92 15.52
CA LYS A 210 1.20 17.55 16.05
C LYS A 210 2.29 17.21 17.09
N ARG A 211 3.21 18.14 17.38
CA ARG A 211 4.30 18.00 18.37
C ARG A 211 3.91 18.58 19.72
#